data_AF-A0A424Q1N3-F1
#
_entry.id   AF-A0A424Q1N3-F1
#
_cell.length_a   1.000
_cell.length_b   1.000
_cell.length_c   1.000
_cell.angle_alpha   90.00
_cell.angle_beta   90.00
_cell.angle_gamma   90.00
#
_symmetry.space_group_name_H-M   'P 1'
#
loop_
_entity.id
_entity.type
_entity.pdbx_description
1 polymer ?
#
loop_
_entity_poly.entity_id
_entity_poly.type
_entity_poly.pdbx_seq_one_letter_code
_entity_poly.pdbx_strand_id
1 'polypeptide(L)'
;MKFLRRLVGTTVPSPMERLRVTKTGSIIDTLRSNSPIWLVRSETMASIVNEMSEKLGPDVLRTLRYAARDEWAMMLNESQIRWKGNDPSSWRDFDRLWRGDGHLHASMVTDGMVARYVVESTSLAALASGSFSAALEHALQNNIKVGVESQSEGAAFLSVEKMEQSAYDSTPPIQKKIYDEIMPENNLEIDEIEVDGEGGLTLFNAHLSIIPFRLFTFWKQSSSHLLPLDGEEASNKWSKHLRDSVSKAFFDSGEMIMIEDEASWVNVGKNQLSKWGLGIIDSAYLLENTLRIRLRSDAQHCIPTGILTACLQRGTAKRASPKETRFDSGFELLFNLNG
;
A
#
# COMPACT_ATOMS: atom_id res chain seq x y z
N MET A 1 35.19 17.52 -3.38
CA MET A 1 33.78 17.17 -3.70
C MET A 1 32.99 16.44 -2.59
N LYS A 2 33.56 16.09 -1.42
CA LYS A 2 32.78 15.49 -0.30
C LYS A 2 32.13 16.51 0.66
N PHE A 3 32.50 17.80 0.56
CA PHE A 3 32.02 18.85 1.47
C PHE A 3 30.70 19.50 1.04
N LEU A 4 30.34 19.44 -0.26
CA LEU A 4 29.09 19.99 -0.78
C LEU A 4 27.88 19.07 -0.57
N ARG A 5 28.07 17.75 -0.33
CA ARG A 5 26.97 16.82 0.01
C ARG A 5 26.44 16.99 1.45
N ARG A 6 27.11 17.79 2.29
CA ARG A 6 26.67 18.08 3.67
C ARG A 6 25.80 19.33 3.80
N LEU A 7 25.63 20.11 2.73
CA LEU A 7 24.93 21.40 2.73
C LEU A 7 23.51 21.34 2.14
N VAL A 8 23.13 20.23 1.52
CA VAL A 8 21.74 19.96 1.13
C VAL A 8 21.19 19.04 2.20
N GLY A 9 20.41 19.58 3.14
CA GLY A 9 19.55 18.71 3.96
C GLY A 9 18.79 17.79 3.03
N THR A 10 18.81 16.49 3.29
CA THR A 10 18.17 15.47 2.43
C THR A 10 16.70 15.82 2.28
N THR A 11 16.35 16.40 1.13
CA THR A 11 14.97 16.72 0.79
C THR A 11 14.25 15.42 0.48
N VAL A 12 13.04 15.25 1.01
CA VAL A 12 12.16 14.19 0.51
C VAL A 12 11.97 14.44 -0.99
N PRO A 13 12.36 13.51 -1.88
CA PRO A 13 12.12 13.64 -3.30
C PRO A 13 10.62 13.68 -3.57
N SER A 14 10.21 14.39 -4.62
CA SER A 14 8.83 14.28 -5.09
C SER A 14 8.50 12.82 -5.42
N PRO A 15 7.23 12.40 -5.34
CA PRO A 15 6.85 11.04 -5.70
C PRO A 15 7.38 10.58 -7.06
N MET A 16 7.29 11.43 -8.10
CA MET A 16 7.75 11.07 -9.45
C MET A 16 9.28 10.92 -9.53
N GLU A 17 10.03 11.64 -8.69
CA GLU A 17 11.48 11.47 -8.58
C GLU A 17 11.89 10.21 -7.83
N ARG A 18 11.02 9.60 -7.01
CA ARG A 18 11.37 8.43 -6.18
C ARG A 18 10.81 7.10 -6.65
N LEU A 19 9.74 7.11 -7.46
CA LEU A 19 9.13 5.91 -8.02
C LEU A 19 9.81 5.48 -9.32
N ARG A 20 10.06 4.18 -9.49
CA ARG A 20 10.67 3.60 -10.71
C ARG A 20 9.89 2.37 -11.17
N VAL A 21 9.86 2.16 -12.48
CA VAL A 21 9.17 1.00 -13.09
C VAL A 21 10.18 -0.12 -13.37
N THR A 22 9.85 -1.34 -12.98
CA THR A 22 10.69 -2.53 -13.18
C THR A 22 10.36 -3.25 -14.48
N LYS A 23 11.23 -4.19 -14.90
CA LYS A 23 10.98 -5.06 -16.06
C LYS A 23 9.85 -6.07 -15.86
N THR A 24 9.41 -6.25 -14.61
CA THR A 24 8.24 -7.06 -14.24
C THR A 24 6.94 -6.24 -14.29
N GLY A 25 7.02 -4.93 -14.54
CA GLY A 25 5.88 -3.99 -14.48
C GLY A 25 5.41 -3.71 -13.07
N SER A 26 6.30 -3.92 -12.09
CA SER A 26 6.14 -3.41 -10.74
C SER A 26 6.59 -1.95 -10.69
N ILE A 27 6.10 -1.21 -9.69
CA ILE A 27 6.63 0.11 -9.34
C ILE A 27 7.35 -0.06 -8.01
N ILE A 28 8.55 0.49 -7.89
CA ILE A 28 9.37 0.46 -6.67
C ILE A 28 9.57 1.87 -6.11
N ASP A 29 9.65 1.99 -4.79
CA ASP A 29 9.91 3.26 -4.09
C ASP A 29 11.34 3.28 -3.53
N THR A 30 12.17 4.18 -4.07
CA THR A 30 13.57 4.34 -3.64
C THR A 30 13.71 4.81 -2.18
N LEU A 31 12.68 5.45 -1.60
CA LEU A 31 12.67 5.81 -0.18
C LEU A 31 12.45 4.60 0.73
N ARG A 32 11.90 3.51 0.18
CA ARG A 32 11.59 2.25 0.88
C ARG A 32 12.56 1.14 0.48
N SER A 33 13.83 1.49 0.27
CA SER A 33 14.88 0.55 -0.18
C SER A 33 14.46 -0.25 -1.44
N ASN A 34 13.81 0.41 -2.40
CA ASN A 34 13.28 -0.20 -3.63
C ASN A 34 12.20 -1.26 -3.38
N SER A 35 11.47 -1.16 -2.27
CA SER A 35 10.31 -2.03 -2.02
C SER A 35 9.22 -1.78 -3.06
N PRO A 36 8.56 -2.84 -3.57
CA PRO A 36 7.49 -2.68 -4.56
C PRO A 36 6.24 -2.09 -3.91
N ILE A 37 5.56 -1.23 -4.66
CA ILE A 37 4.39 -0.48 -4.25
C ILE A 37 3.23 -0.68 -5.22
N TRP A 38 2.02 -0.47 -4.70
CA TRP A 38 0.82 -0.29 -5.46
C TRP A 38 0.47 1.19 -5.51
N LEU A 39 0.33 1.74 -6.71
CA LEU A 39 -0.28 3.05 -6.90
C LEU A 39 -1.78 2.85 -7.10
N VAL A 40 -2.59 3.35 -6.16
CA VAL A 40 -4.03 3.08 -6.11
C VAL A 40 -4.82 4.35 -5.82
N ARG A 41 -6.04 4.46 -6.35
CA ARG A 41 -6.95 5.54 -5.94
C ARG A 41 -7.28 5.40 -4.45
N SER A 42 -7.24 6.50 -3.72
CA SER A 42 -7.47 6.51 -2.27
C SER A 42 -8.84 5.90 -1.89
N GLU A 43 -9.89 6.22 -2.65
CA GLU A 43 -11.23 5.65 -2.48
C GLU A 43 -11.28 4.13 -2.71
N THR A 44 -10.47 3.61 -3.64
CA THR A 44 -10.39 2.17 -3.90
C THR A 44 -9.74 1.47 -2.71
N MET A 45 -8.70 2.06 -2.13
CA MET A 45 -8.08 1.53 -0.90
C MET A 45 -9.07 1.55 0.28
N ALA A 46 -9.84 2.63 0.43
CA ALA A 46 -10.90 2.71 1.45
C ALA A 46 -11.96 1.61 1.26
N SER A 47 -12.45 1.43 0.04
CA SER A 47 -13.41 0.38 -0.31
C SER A 47 -12.89 -1.02 0.01
N ILE A 48 -11.63 -1.34 -0.32
CA ILE A 48 -11.01 -2.63 -0.02
C ILE A 48 -11.00 -2.90 1.49
N VAL A 49 -10.63 -1.90 2.28
CA VAL A 49 -10.52 -2.05 3.74
C VAL A 49 -11.90 -2.15 4.39
N ASN A 50 -12.88 -1.38 3.92
CA ASN A 50 -14.26 -1.47 4.40
C ASN A 50 -14.81 -2.88 4.14
N GLU A 51 -14.60 -3.44 2.95
CA GLU A 51 -15.01 -4.82 2.64
C GLU A 51 -14.23 -5.86 3.46
N MET A 52 -12.94 -5.64 3.74
CA MET A 52 -12.19 -6.47 4.68
C MET A 52 -12.79 -6.43 6.09
N SER A 53 -13.25 -5.26 6.54
CA SER A 53 -13.92 -5.08 7.83
C SER A 53 -15.28 -5.78 7.88
N GLU A 54 -16.03 -5.81 6.79
CA GLU A 54 -17.27 -6.59 6.70
C GLU A 54 -17.01 -8.10 6.82
N LYS A 55 -15.89 -8.59 6.27
CA LYS A 55 -15.55 -10.03 6.27
C LYS A 55 -14.87 -10.51 7.55
N LEU A 56 -14.03 -9.69 8.16
CA LEU A 56 -13.18 -10.05 9.30
C LEU A 56 -13.59 -9.38 10.62
N GLY A 57 -14.55 -8.46 10.56
CA GLY A 57 -14.98 -7.64 11.69
C GLY A 57 -14.19 -6.33 11.85
N PRO A 58 -14.69 -5.40 12.67
CA PRO A 58 -14.16 -4.04 12.79
C PRO A 58 -12.74 -3.97 13.35
N ASP A 59 -12.29 -4.99 14.08
CA ASP A 59 -10.93 -5.07 14.62
C ASP A 59 -9.85 -5.09 13.52
N VAL A 60 -10.19 -5.42 12.28
CA VAL A 60 -9.25 -5.39 11.15
C VAL A 60 -8.72 -3.98 10.87
N LEU A 61 -9.48 -2.93 11.21
CA LEU A 61 -9.04 -1.54 11.10
C LEU A 61 -7.94 -1.23 12.14
N ARG A 62 -8.05 -1.82 13.33
CA ARG A 62 -7.03 -1.69 14.38
C ARG A 62 -5.75 -2.42 13.98
N THR A 63 -5.85 -3.60 13.37
CA THR A 63 -4.68 -4.33 12.88
C THR A 63 -4.04 -3.65 11.67
N LEU A 64 -4.82 -2.98 10.82
CA LEU A 64 -4.31 -2.15 9.73
C LEU A 64 -3.48 -0.98 10.25
N ARG A 65 -3.92 -0.34 11.33
CA ARG A 65 -3.18 0.73 11.99
C ARG A 65 -1.81 0.26 12.51
N TYR A 66 -1.75 -0.92 13.12
CA TYR A 66 -0.47 -1.49 13.55
C TYR A 66 0.44 -1.80 12.37
N ALA A 67 -0.11 -2.37 11.30
CA ALA A 67 0.65 -2.63 10.08
C ALA A 67 1.20 -1.35 9.43
N ALA A 68 0.40 -0.28 9.40
CA ALA A 68 0.84 1.03 8.90
C ALA A 68 1.96 1.62 9.76
N ARG A 69 1.87 1.49 11.10
CA ARG A 69 2.95 1.89 12.01
C ARG A 69 4.24 1.13 11.73
N ASP A 70 4.17 -0.20 11.64
CA ASP A 70 5.35 -1.04 11.40
C ASP A 70 6.00 -0.75 10.04
N GLU A 71 5.18 -0.53 9.01
CA GLU A 71 5.65 -0.17 7.67
C GLU A 71 6.36 1.19 7.66
N TRP A 72 5.75 2.22 8.25
CA TRP A 72 6.34 3.57 8.31
C TRP A 72 7.60 3.58 9.17
N ALA A 73 7.62 2.85 10.29
CA ALA A 73 8.82 2.70 11.10
C ALA A 73 9.97 2.07 10.29
N MET A 74 9.67 1.03 9.50
CA MET A 74 10.65 0.41 8.61
C MET A 74 11.15 1.38 7.53
N MET A 75 10.25 2.12 6.87
CA MET A 75 10.63 3.16 5.90
C MET A 75 11.53 4.22 6.54
N LEU A 76 11.16 4.74 7.71
CA LEU A 76 11.93 5.79 8.39
C LEU A 76 13.34 5.30 8.73
N ASN A 77 13.48 4.05 9.18
CA ASN A 77 14.76 3.39 9.45
C ASN A 77 15.61 3.15 8.19
N GLU A 78 14.97 2.94 7.04
CA GLU A 78 15.64 2.75 5.74
C GLU A 78 16.03 4.08 5.07
N SER A 79 15.32 5.16 5.42
CA SER A 79 15.49 6.50 4.87
C SER A 79 16.59 7.30 5.59
N GLN A 80 16.85 8.52 5.10
CA GLN A 80 17.71 9.50 5.77
C GLN A 80 16.91 10.62 6.47
N ILE A 81 15.61 10.42 6.69
CA ILE A 81 14.70 11.42 7.26
C ILE A 81 15.02 11.63 8.74
N ARG A 82 15.17 12.90 9.13
CA ARG A 82 15.50 13.31 10.51
C ARG A 82 14.55 14.40 10.99
N TRP A 83 13.40 13.97 11.50
CA TRP A 83 12.47 14.84 12.21
C TRP A 83 12.80 14.91 13.70
N LYS A 84 12.39 15.99 14.35
CA LYS A 84 12.61 16.21 15.78
C LYS A 84 11.43 16.96 16.39
N GLY A 85 11.14 16.66 17.64
CA GLY A 85 10.09 17.36 18.40
C GLY A 85 8.71 16.73 18.20
N ASN A 86 7.73 17.27 18.91
CA ASN A 86 6.35 16.78 18.92
C ASN A 86 5.45 17.41 17.85
N ASP A 87 5.86 18.54 17.25
CA ASP A 87 5.04 19.29 16.30
C ASP A 87 5.33 18.91 14.84
N PRO A 88 4.40 18.27 14.12
CA PRO A 88 4.57 17.88 12.72
C PRO A 88 4.78 19.06 11.77
N SER A 89 4.25 20.24 12.11
CA SER A 89 4.43 21.45 11.27
C SER A 89 5.89 21.92 11.23
N SER A 90 6.70 21.51 12.21
CA SER A 90 8.14 21.79 12.27
C SER A 90 8.99 20.78 11.50
N TRP A 91 8.39 19.68 11.05
CA TRP A 91 9.10 18.58 10.40
C TRP A 91 9.31 18.89 8.91
N ARG A 92 10.56 19.19 8.58
CA ARG A 92 10.95 19.50 7.19
C ARG A 92 10.53 18.38 6.23
N ASP A 93 9.89 18.79 5.13
CA ASP A 93 9.41 17.93 4.04
C ASP A 93 8.43 16.82 4.49
N PHE A 94 7.82 16.95 5.68
CA PHE A 94 6.82 15.99 6.18
C PHE A 94 5.60 15.93 5.28
N ASP A 95 4.99 17.07 4.97
CA ASP A 95 3.77 17.13 4.14
C ASP A 95 4.00 16.50 2.76
N ARG A 96 5.19 16.69 2.17
CA ARG A 96 5.58 16.05 0.91
C ARG A 96 5.55 14.54 0.94
N LEU A 97 6.11 13.94 1.99
CA LEU A 97 6.05 12.49 2.17
C LEU A 97 4.64 12.02 2.50
N TRP A 98 4.00 12.73 3.43
CA TRP A 98 2.68 12.44 3.96
C TRP A 98 1.61 12.40 2.86
N ARG A 99 1.60 13.40 1.99
CA ARG A 99 0.62 13.53 0.90
C ARG A 99 0.86 12.55 -0.24
N GLY A 100 2.11 12.20 -0.53
CA GLY A 100 2.43 11.17 -1.52
C GLY A 100 1.87 9.79 -1.15
N ASP A 101 1.78 9.49 0.14
CA ASP A 101 1.21 8.24 0.66
C ASP A 101 -0.34 8.29 0.78
N GLY A 102 -0.98 9.38 0.35
CA GLY A 102 -2.43 9.54 0.38
C GLY A 102 -3.01 10.07 1.69
N HIS A 103 -2.20 10.80 2.45
CA HIS A 103 -2.66 11.51 3.64
C HIS A 103 -2.81 13.01 3.36
N LEU A 104 -3.56 13.75 4.18
CA LEU A 104 -3.80 15.18 3.97
C LEU A 104 -2.96 16.03 4.89
N HIS A 105 -3.19 15.89 6.20
CA HIS A 105 -2.60 16.76 7.20
C HIS A 105 -2.43 16.02 8.52
N ALA A 106 -1.46 16.45 9.30
CA ALA A 106 -1.32 16.06 10.70
C ALA A 106 -0.92 17.28 11.52
N SER A 107 -1.61 17.52 12.64
CA SER A 107 -1.28 18.64 13.51
C SER A 107 -1.54 18.32 14.98
N MET A 108 -0.82 19.04 15.83
CA MET A 108 -1.01 19.01 17.26
C MET A 108 -2.20 19.88 17.64
N VAL A 109 -3.12 19.33 18.43
CA VAL A 109 -4.31 20.03 18.94
C VAL A 109 -4.02 20.59 20.32
N THR A 110 -3.43 19.79 21.20
CA THR A 110 -3.04 20.23 22.56
C THR A 110 -1.71 19.64 22.96
N ASP A 111 -0.82 20.48 23.47
CA ASP A 111 0.40 20.06 24.16
C ASP A 111 0.12 19.89 25.67
N GLY A 112 0.56 18.78 26.24
CA GLY A 112 0.25 18.43 27.63
C GLY A 112 0.81 17.06 28.02
N MET A 113 0.48 16.59 29.23
CA MET A 113 0.89 15.25 29.69
C MET A 113 0.39 14.14 28.77
N VAL A 114 -0.86 14.30 28.30
CA VAL A 114 -1.42 13.54 27.17
C VAL A 114 -1.54 14.53 26.02
N ALA A 115 -0.64 14.42 25.05
CA ALA A 115 -0.70 15.26 23.86
C ALA A 115 -1.84 14.78 22.94
N ARG A 116 -2.50 15.69 22.25
CA ARG A 116 -3.55 15.35 21.29
C ARG A 116 -3.18 15.79 19.88
N TYR A 117 -3.50 14.95 18.92
CA TYR A 117 -3.25 15.20 17.50
C TYR A 117 -4.49 14.93 16.68
N VAL A 118 -4.59 15.59 15.54
CA VAL A 118 -5.53 15.26 14.47
C VAL A 118 -4.72 14.79 13.26
N VAL A 119 -5.19 13.71 12.64
CA VAL A 119 -4.65 13.21 11.37
C VAL A 119 -5.77 13.11 10.36
N GLU A 120 -5.51 13.57 9.15
CA GLU A 120 -6.45 13.60 8.03
C GLU A 120 -5.87 12.82 6.83
N SER A 121 -6.75 12.15 6.08
CA SER A 121 -6.37 11.19 5.04
C SER A 121 -7.40 11.18 3.92
N THR A 122 -6.94 11.11 2.67
CA THR A 122 -7.83 10.85 1.52
C THR A 122 -8.14 9.37 1.38
N SER A 123 -7.25 8.51 1.89
CA SER A 123 -7.44 7.06 1.93
C SER A 123 -8.25 6.64 3.14
N LEU A 124 -7.59 6.49 4.29
CA LEU A 124 -8.22 6.04 5.53
C LEU A 124 -7.52 6.67 6.72
N ALA A 125 -8.30 7.12 7.69
CA ALA A 125 -7.80 7.61 8.96
C ALA A 125 -7.04 6.53 9.75
N ALA A 126 -7.40 5.24 9.59
CA ALA A 126 -6.70 4.13 10.21
C ALA A 126 -5.24 3.99 9.74
N LEU A 127 -5.00 4.16 8.43
CA LEU A 127 -3.65 4.17 7.84
C LEU A 127 -2.87 5.37 8.38
N ALA A 128 -3.44 6.58 8.27
CA ALA A 128 -2.80 7.80 8.73
C ALA A 128 -2.46 7.72 10.24
N SER A 129 -3.35 7.20 11.07
CA SER A 129 -3.10 7.06 12.51
C SER A 129 -1.88 6.18 12.81
N GLY A 130 -1.71 5.08 12.07
CA GLY A 130 -0.57 4.17 12.22
C GLY A 130 0.72 4.82 11.74
N SER A 131 0.71 5.35 10.51
CA SER A 131 1.82 6.07 9.89
C SER A 131 2.32 7.22 10.77
N PHE A 132 1.40 8.04 11.29
CA PHE A 132 1.71 9.17 12.16
C PHE A 132 2.29 8.75 13.49
N SER A 133 1.80 7.64 14.07
CA SER A 133 2.37 7.10 15.31
C SER A 133 3.85 6.79 15.15
N ALA A 134 4.23 6.13 14.05
CA ALA A 134 5.64 5.85 13.75
C ALA A 134 6.45 7.12 13.49
N ALA A 135 5.89 8.09 12.75
CA ALA A 135 6.54 9.39 12.52
C ALA A 135 6.83 10.13 13.82
N LEU A 136 5.88 10.13 14.75
CA LEU A 136 6.00 10.80 16.04
C LEU A 136 6.99 10.09 16.97
N GLU A 137 6.98 8.76 17.03
CA GLU A 137 8.00 7.99 17.77
C GLU A 137 9.41 8.27 17.22
N HIS A 138 9.55 8.29 15.90
CA HIS A 138 10.81 8.64 15.24
C HIS A 138 11.25 10.06 15.57
N ALA A 139 10.36 11.04 15.56
CA ALA A 139 10.70 12.43 15.87
C ALA A 139 11.01 12.67 17.35
N LEU A 140 10.35 11.93 18.25
CA LEU A 140 10.54 12.02 19.69
C LEU A 140 11.72 11.19 20.22
N GLN A 141 12.17 10.19 19.46
CA GLN A 141 13.16 9.20 19.90
C GLN A 141 12.78 8.57 21.25
N ASN A 142 11.47 8.30 21.41
CA ASN A 142 10.91 7.67 22.61
C ASN A 142 9.71 6.82 22.21
N ASN A 143 9.48 5.73 22.94
CA ASN A 143 8.30 4.91 22.83
C ASN A 143 7.08 5.72 23.28
N ILE A 144 5.99 5.61 22.53
CA ILE A 144 4.73 6.26 22.87
C ILE A 144 3.59 5.25 22.92
N LYS A 145 2.61 5.55 23.76
CA LYS A 145 1.31 4.89 23.74
C LYS A 145 0.34 5.80 23.00
N VAL A 146 -0.30 5.25 21.96
CA VAL A 146 -1.28 5.98 21.15
C VAL A 146 -2.68 5.40 21.36
N GLY A 147 -3.61 6.24 21.81
CA GLY A 147 -5.04 5.99 21.81
C GLY A 147 -5.71 6.69 20.63
N VAL A 148 -6.80 6.11 20.11
CA VAL A 148 -7.70 6.80 19.17
C VAL A 148 -8.93 7.22 19.95
N GLU A 149 -9.10 8.52 20.13
CA GLU A 149 -10.22 9.11 20.87
C GLU A 149 -11.50 9.11 20.01
N SER A 150 -11.36 9.41 18.72
CA SER A 150 -12.44 9.32 17.75
C SER A 150 -11.88 9.13 16.33
N GLN A 151 -12.68 8.54 15.44
CA GLN A 151 -12.29 8.26 14.06
C GLN A 151 -13.51 8.34 13.15
N SER A 152 -13.33 8.99 12.00
CA SER A 152 -14.18 8.93 10.81
C SER A 152 -13.40 8.26 9.67
N GLU A 153 -13.96 8.17 8.47
CA GLU A 153 -13.26 7.62 7.32
C GLU A 153 -12.00 8.44 6.97
N GLY A 154 -12.11 9.77 6.96
CA GLY A 154 -11.06 10.68 6.53
C GLY A 154 -10.23 11.32 7.65
N ALA A 155 -10.65 11.26 8.92
CA ALA A 155 -9.92 11.88 10.03
C ALA A 155 -9.96 11.08 11.33
N ALA A 156 -8.89 11.17 12.13
CA ALA A 156 -8.83 10.60 13.48
C ALA A 156 -8.18 11.56 14.48
N PHE A 157 -8.69 11.54 15.71
CA PHE A 157 -8.12 12.24 16.86
C PHE A 157 -7.36 11.23 17.73
N LEU A 158 -6.09 11.56 18.02
CA LEU A 158 -5.16 10.68 18.71
C LEU A 158 -4.79 11.28 20.07
N SER A 159 -4.74 10.45 21.10
CA SER A 159 -4.11 10.75 22.38
C SER A 159 -2.76 10.06 22.47
N VAL A 160 -1.74 10.78 22.90
CA VAL A 160 -0.36 10.30 22.93
C VAL A 160 0.25 10.52 24.30
N GLU A 161 0.72 9.44 24.90
CA GLU A 161 1.46 9.42 26.15
C GLU A 161 2.89 8.95 25.89
N LYS A 162 3.89 9.70 26.37
CA LYS A 162 5.29 9.26 26.33
C LYS A 162 5.48 8.18 27.39
N MET A 163 6.12 7.07 27.01
CA MET A 163 6.48 6.04 27.97
C MET A 163 7.76 6.44 28.71
N GLU A 164 7.87 6.04 29.97
CA GLU A 164 9.14 6.12 30.69
C GLU A 164 10.14 5.20 29.98
N GLN A 165 11.35 5.72 29.72
CA GLN A 165 12.40 4.94 29.06
C GLN A 165 12.80 3.76 29.96
N SER A 166 12.32 2.56 29.66
CA SER A 166 12.90 1.33 30.18
C SER A 166 14.27 1.13 29.53
N ALA A 167 15.28 0.76 30.33
CA ALA A 167 16.66 0.59 29.86
C ALA A 167 16.86 -0.61 28.90
N TYR A 168 15.79 -1.28 28.48
CA TYR A 168 15.81 -2.48 27.65
C TYR A 168 14.52 -2.57 26.83
N ASP A 169 14.51 -1.97 25.65
CA ASP A 169 13.64 -2.40 24.56
C ASP A 169 14.37 -2.11 23.25
N SER A 170 15.37 -2.94 22.97
CA SER A 170 15.96 -3.01 21.64
C SER A 170 14.92 -3.65 20.72
N THR A 171 14.30 -2.86 19.85
CA THR A 171 13.46 -3.39 18.77
C THR A 171 14.28 -4.42 17.99
N PRO A 172 13.79 -5.66 17.76
CA PRO A 172 14.54 -6.63 16.99
C PRO A 172 14.80 -6.07 15.58
N PRO A 173 15.99 -6.31 15.01
CA PRO A 173 16.31 -5.82 13.68
C PRO A 173 15.35 -6.44 12.67
N ILE A 174 14.56 -5.59 12.01
CA ILE A 174 13.73 -6.01 10.90
C ILE A 174 14.67 -6.47 9.78
N GLN A 175 14.51 -7.73 9.33
CA GLN A 175 15.31 -8.28 8.24
C GLN A 175 15.12 -7.44 6.98
N LYS A 176 16.20 -6.77 6.57
CA LYS A 176 16.26 -5.99 5.34
C LYS A 176 16.24 -6.96 4.17
N LYS A 177 15.09 -7.12 3.51
CA LYS A 177 15.06 -7.74 2.18
C LYS A 177 15.60 -6.72 1.20
N ILE A 178 16.84 -6.93 0.76
CA ILE A 178 17.44 -6.15 -0.32
C ILE A 178 16.84 -6.70 -1.61
N TYR A 179 16.08 -5.87 -2.32
CA TYR A 179 15.64 -6.18 -3.67
C TYR A 179 16.81 -5.85 -4.61
N ASP A 180 17.61 -6.86 -4.94
CA ASP A 180 18.68 -6.77 -5.93
C ASP A 180 18.08 -6.81 -7.34
N GLU A 181 17.50 -5.70 -7.79
CA GLU A 181 17.15 -5.52 -9.20
C GLU A 181 18.12 -4.58 -9.91
N ILE A 182 18.55 -5.00 -11.11
CA ILE A 182 19.30 -4.19 -12.06
C ILE A 182 18.47 -2.95 -12.37
N MET A 183 18.97 -1.78 -11.95
CA MET A 183 18.28 -0.49 -12.05
C MET A 183 17.76 -0.23 -13.48
N PRO A 184 16.44 -0.28 -13.71
CA PRO A 184 15.87 0.32 -14.90
C PRO A 184 15.91 1.84 -14.71
N GLU A 185 16.44 2.55 -15.70
CA GLU A 185 16.47 4.04 -15.71
C GLU A 185 15.09 4.65 -15.96
N ASN A 186 14.02 3.84 -16.06
CA ASN A 186 12.72 4.33 -16.48
C ASN A 186 11.99 4.96 -15.29
N ASN A 187 11.86 6.28 -15.36
CA ASN A 187 10.96 7.03 -14.50
C ASN A 187 9.52 6.57 -14.72
N LEU A 188 8.68 6.75 -13.71
CA LEU A 188 7.25 6.54 -13.84
C LEU A 188 6.67 7.61 -14.78
N GLU A 189 6.35 7.22 -16.00
CA GLU A 189 5.67 8.08 -16.98
C GLU A 189 4.22 7.61 -17.09
N ILE A 190 3.35 8.25 -16.33
CA ILE A 190 1.90 8.16 -16.49
C ILE A 190 1.43 9.57 -16.77
N ASP A 191 1.13 9.85 -18.04
CA ASP A 191 0.88 11.19 -18.59
C ASP A 191 -0.20 11.99 -17.84
N GLU A 192 -1.08 11.32 -17.11
CA GLU A 192 -2.23 11.93 -16.45
C GLU A 192 -2.08 12.09 -14.93
N ILE A 193 -0.95 11.66 -14.34
CA ILE A 193 -0.71 11.85 -12.91
C ILE A 193 -0.19 13.26 -12.66
N GLU A 194 -0.95 14.02 -11.88
CA GLU A 194 -0.57 15.34 -11.42
C GLU A 194 0.03 15.25 -10.01
N VAL A 195 1.17 15.91 -9.81
CA VAL A 195 1.84 16.06 -8.51
C VAL A 195 1.61 17.47 -8.01
N ASP A 196 0.99 17.62 -6.84
CA ASP A 196 0.88 18.93 -6.21
C ASP A 196 2.24 19.38 -5.61
N GLY A 197 2.41 20.69 -5.38
CA GLY A 197 3.66 21.24 -4.85
C GLY A 197 4.04 20.71 -3.44
N GLU A 198 3.05 20.15 -2.73
CA GLU A 198 3.17 19.55 -1.40
C GLU A 198 3.24 18.02 -1.48
N GLY A 199 3.53 17.43 -2.64
CA GLY A 199 3.79 15.99 -2.82
C GLY A 199 2.57 15.08 -2.96
N GLY A 200 1.35 15.60 -2.93
CA GLY A 200 0.13 14.83 -3.21
C GLY A 200 0.04 14.39 -4.66
N LEU A 201 -0.62 13.26 -4.88
CA LEU A 201 -0.81 12.67 -6.21
C LEU A 201 -2.29 12.64 -6.57
N THR A 202 -2.61 13.05 -7.79
CA THR A 202 -3.97 12.93 -8.32
C THR A 202 -3.97 12.40 -9.75
N LEU A 203 -5.07 11.74 -10.12
CA LEU A 203 -5.39 11.35 -11.49
C LEU A 203 -6.84 11.74 -11.78
N PHE A 204 -7.06 12.66 -12.73
CA PHE A 204 -8.38 13.19 -13.05
C PHE A 204 -9.15 13.69 -11.80
N ASN A 205 -8.48 14.48 -10.95
CA ASN A 205 -8.97 14.98 -9.66
C ASN A 205 -9.24 13.91 -8.58
N ALA A 206 -8.96 12.63 -8.83
CA ALA A 206 -9.03 11.61 -7.79
C ALA A 206 -7.66 11.44 -7.11
N HIS A 207 -7.63 11.46 -5.78
CA HIS A 207 -6.40 11.24 -5.03
C HIS A 207 -5.86 9.83 -5.23
N LEU A 208 -4.55 9.75 -5.41
CA LEU A 208 -3.79 8.50 -5.43
C LEU A 208 -3.04 8.31 -4.12
N SER A 209 -2.66 7.07 -3.85
CA SER A 209 -1.90 6.70 -2.67
C SER A 209 -0.82 5.70 -3.05
N ILE A 210 0.39 5.95 -2.55
CA ILE A 210 1.50 5.00 -2.63
C ILE A 210 1.33 4.00 -1.49
N ILE A 211 0.91 2.79 -1.82
CA ILE A 211 0.69 1.72 -0.84
C ILE A 211 1.76 0.63 -1.03
N PRO A 212 2.75 0.52 -0.15
CA PRO A 212 3.79 -0.50 -0.28
C PRO A 212 3.24 -1.91 -0.04
N PHE A 213 3.60 -2.90 -0.88
CA PHE A 213 3.04 -4.25 -0.74
C PHE A 213 3.38 -4.92 0.60
N ARG A 214 4.49 -4.52 1.23
CA ARG A 214 4.85 -4.98 2.58
C ARG A 214 3.82 -4.59 3.65
N LEU A 215 3.03 -3.53 3.45
CA LEU A 215 1.91 -3.17 4.33
C LEU A 215 0.95 -4.35 4.49
N PHE A 216 0.57 -5.00 3.40
CA PHE A 216 -0.35 -6.13 3.44
C PHE A 216 0.26 -7.37 4.12
N THR A 217 1.60 -7.50 4.10
CA THR A 217 2.30 -8.55 4.84
C THR A 217 2.21 -8.31 6.33
N PHE A 218 2.50 -7.08 6.79
CA PHE A 218 2.32 -6.69 8.18
C PHE A 218 0.85 -6.80 8.60
N TRP A 219 -0.09 -6.38 7.74
CA TRP A 219 -1.51 -6.42 8.05
C TRP A 219 -2.03 -7.84 8.22
N LYS A 220 -1.59 -8.76 7.37
CA LYS A 220 -1.87 -10.19 7.53
C LYS A 220 -1.34 -10.74 8.86
N GLN A 221 -0.09 -10.40 9.22
CA GLN A 221 0.52 -10.82 10.49
C GLN A 221 -0.25 -10.27 11.70
N SER A 222 -0.56 -8.97 11.70
CA SER A 222 -1.32 -8.32 12.77
C SER A 222 -2.75 -8.83 12.86
N SER A 223 -3.34 -9.32 11.77
CA SER A 223 -4.71 -9.85 11.71
C SER A 223 -4.82 -11.35 11.99
N SER A 224 -3.71 -12.03 12.26
CA SER A 224 -3.68 -13.49 12.45
C SER A 224 -4.67 -13.99 13.52
N HIS A 225 -4.82 -13.23 14.61
CA HIS A 225 -5.74 -13.54 15.71
C HIS A 225 -7.23 -13.35 15.39
N LEU A 226 -7.56 -12.71 14.26
CA LEU A 226 -8.96 -12.51 13.81
C LEU A 226 -9.50 -13.73 13.05
N LEU A 227 -8.65 -14.72 12.78
CA LEU A 227 -8.98 -15.90 12.00
C LEU A 227 -8.96 -17.16 12.88
N PRO A 228 -9.71 -18.22 12.51
CA PRO A 228 -9.67 -19.50 13.22
C PRO A 228 -8.24 -20.06 13.31
N LEU A 229 -7.92 -20.79 14.37
CA LEU A 229 -6.55 -21.20 14.74
C LEU A 229 -5.86 -22.22 13.81
N ASP A 230 -6.48 -22.61 12.69
CA ASP A 230 -5.91 -23.56 11.74
C ASP A 230 -4.97 -22.82 10.77
N GLY A 231 -3.69 -22.69 11.14
CA GLY A 231 -2.73 -21.73 10.59
C GLY A 231 -2.58 -21.63 9.06
N GLU A 232 -2.62 -22.75 8.31
CA GLU A 232 -2.59 -22.69 6.84
C GLU A 232 -3.94 -22.28 6.24
N GLU A 233 -5.03 -22.76 6.81
CA GLU A 233 -6.40 -22.43 6.36
C GLU A 233 -6.73 -20.96 6.67
N ALA A 234 -6.27 -20.45 7.81
CA ALA A 234 -6.37 -19.04 8.20
C ALA A 234 -5.62 -18.13 7.22
N SER A 235 -4.36 -18.47 6.92
CA SER A 235 -3.54 -17.71 5.97
C SER A 235 -4.18 -17.63 4.58
N ASN A 236 -4.75 -18.74 4.12
CA ASN A 236 -5.48 -18.82 2.85
C ASN A 236 -6.80 -18.03 2.91
N LYS A 237 -7.50 -18.05 4.04
CA LYS A 237 -8.75 -17.32 4.25
C LYS A 237 -8.54 -15.81 4.23
N TRP A 238 -7.48 -15.29 4.86
CA TRP A 238 -7.14 -13.86 4.79
C TRP A 238 -6.87 -13.42 3.35
N SER A 239 -6.00 -14.15 2.63
CA SER A 239 -5.66 -13.84 1.24
C SER A 239 -6.87 -13.93 0.31
N LYS A 240 -7.78 -14.88 0.57
CA LYS A 240 -9.06 -14.99 -0.13
C LYS A 240 -9.95 -13.77 0.13
N HIS A 241 -10.10 -13.36 1.39
CA HIS A 241 -10.88 -12.17 1.72
C HIS A 241 -10.31 -10.92 1.06
N LEU A 242 -8.98 -10.71 1.11
CA LEU A 242 -8.35 -9.58 0.44
C LEU A 242 -8.58 -9.62 -1.08
N ARG A 243 -8.40 -10.78 -1.73
CA ARG A 243 -8.68 -10.96 -3.16
C ARG A 243 -10.11 -10.58 -3.50
N ASP A 244 -11.07 -11.10 -2.73
CA ASP A 244 -12.49 -10.86 -2.97
C ASP A 244 -12.82 -9.36 -2.76
N SER A 245 -12.21 -8.71 -1.77
CA SER A 245 -12.34 -7.27 -1.52
C SER A 245 -11.75 -6.41 -2.64
N VAL A 246 -10.56 -6.75 -3.13
CA VAL A 246 -9.94 -6.10 -4.29
C VAL A 246 -10.82 -6.27 -5.54
N SER A 247 -11.31 -7.49 -5.78
CA SER A 247 -12.19 -7.76 -6.91
C SER A 247 -13.47 -6.95 -6.85
N LYS A 248 -14.08 -6.81 -5.66
CA LYS A 248 -15.30 -6.03 -5.49
C LYS A 248 -15.05 -4.53 -5.68
N ALA A 249 -14.02 -3.98 -5.03
CA ALA A 249 -13.68 -2.56 -5.16
C ALA A 249 -13.38 -2.17 -6.62
N PHE A 250 -12.66 -3.03 -7.36
CA PHE A 250 -12.41 -2.80 -8.78
C PHE A 250 -13.67 -2.97 -9.64
N PHE A 251 -14.53 -3.94 -9.32
CA PHE A 251 -15.79 -4.11 -10.05
C PHE A 251 -16.68 -2.87 -9.90
N ASP A 252 -16.77 -2.36 -8.67
CA ASP A 252 -17.62 -1.24 -8.27
C ASP A 252 -17.07 0.13 -8.75
N SER A 253 -15.75 0.24 -9.04
CA SER A 253 -15.13 1.48 -9.54
C SER A 253 -15.65 1.91 -10.91
N GLY A 254 -16.28 1.01 -11.67
CA GLY A 254 -16.85 1.34 -12.97
C GLY A 254 -15.85 1.40 -14.12
N GLU A 255 -14.56 1.08 -13.90
CA GLU A 255 -13.51 1.09 -14.92
C GLU A 255 -13.91 0.25 -16.16
N MET A 256 -13.79 0.80 -17.36
CA MET A 256 -14.21 0.12 -18.58
C MET A 256 -13.18 -0.93 -19.01
N ILE A 257 -13.67 -2.15 -19.28
CA ILE A 257 -12.84 -3.30 -19.67
C ILE A 257 -13.37 -3.86 -20.98
N MET A 258 -12.51 -3.85 -22.00
CA MET A 258 -12.81 -4.44 -23.32
C MET A 258 -12.01 -5.73 -23.48
N ILE A 259 -12.72 -6.85 -23.62
CA ILE A 259 -12.14 -8.17 -23.87
C ILE A 259 -12.85 -8.75 -25.08
N GLU A 260 -12.19 -8.73 -26.23
CA GLU A 260 -12.72 -9.31 -27.48
C GLU A 260 -12.15 -10.71 -27.71
N ASP A 261 -10.88 -10.90 -27.37
CA ASP A 261 -10.11 -12.11 -27.63
C ASP A 261 -8.95 -12.30 -26.63
N GLU A 262 -8.12 -13.31 -26.85
CA GLU A 262 -6.93 -13.57 -26.03
C GLU A 262 -5.93 -12.41 -26.03
N ALA A 263 -5.76 -11.73 -27.18
CA ALA A 263 -4.83 -10.62 -27.32
C ALA A 263 -5.25 -9.40 -26.49
N SER A 264 -6.55 -9.24 -26.24
CA SER A 264 -7.12 -8.20 -25.38
C SER A 264 -6.55 -8.23 -23.97
N TRP A 265 -6.16 -9.40 -23.45
CA TRP A 265 -5.57 -9.53 -22.12
C TRP A 265 -4.21 -8.84 -21.98
N VAL A 266 -3.45 -8.69 -23.08
CA VAL A 266 -2.20 -7.92 -23.04
C VAL A 266 -2.51 -6.45 -22.72
N ASN A 267 -3.57 -5.90 -23.29
CA ASN A 267 -4.01 -4.52 -23.01
C ASN A 267 -4.59 -4.39 -21.59
N VAL A 268 -5.34 -5.39 -21.12
CA VAL A 268 -5.77 -5.46 -19.70
C VAL A 268 -4.57 -5.45 -18.77
N GLY A 269 -3.54 -6.27 -19.06
CA GLY A 269 -2.31 -6.30 -18.27
C GLY A 269 -1.61 -4.94 -18.20
N LYS A 270 -1.46 -4.27 -19.34
CA LYS A 270 -0.85 -2.93 -19.40
C LYS A 270 -1.65 -1.90 -18.59
N ASN A 271 -2.95 -1.80 -18.84
CA ASN A 271 -3.80 -0.73 -18.34
C ASN A 271 -4.25 -0.93 -16.88
N GLN A 272 -4.42 -2.19 -16.47
CA GLN A 272 -5.00 -2.53 -15.17
C GLN A 272 -4.00 -3.14 -14.19
N LEU A 273 -2.82 -3.59 -14.66
CA LEU A 273 -1.78 -4.11 -13.78
C LEU A 273 -0.50 -3.26 -13.85
N SER A 274 0.16 -3.20 -15.00
CA SER A 274 1.49 -2.60 -15.13
C SER A 274 1.49 -1.11 -14.83
N LYS A 275 0.47 -0.37 -15.29
CA LYS A 275 0.26 1.05 -14.97
C LYS A 275 0.24 1.33 -13.45
N TRP A 276 -0.15 0.35 -12.64
CA TRP A 276 -0.35 0.50 -11.20
C TRP A 276 0.70 -0.21 -10.35
N GLY A 277 1.72 -0.82 -10.99
CA GLY A 277 2.77 -1.56 -10.29
C GLY A 277 2.37 -2.98 -9.86
N LEU A 278 1.34 -3.57 -10.47
CA LEU A 278 0.83 -4.89 -10.13
C LEU A 278 1.41 -6.02 -10.99
N GLY A 279 2.29 -5.72 -11.94
CA GLY A 279 2.98 -6.70 -12.78
C GLY A 279 2.58 -6.69 -14.26
N ILE A 280 3.03 -7.69 -15.01
CA ILE A 280 2.81 -7.87 -16.45
C ILE A 280 2.19 -9.23 -16.73
N ILE A 281 1.23 -9.28 -17.66
CA ILE A 281 0.76 -10.53 -18.27
C ILE A 281 1.78 -10.94 -19.34
N ASP A 282 2.46 -12.07 -19.12
CA ASP A 282 3.39 -12.64 -20.10
C ASP A 282 2.63 -13.35 -21.23
N SER A 283 1.53 -14.02 -20.90
CA SER A 283 0.69 -14.69 -21.87
C SER A 283 -0.72 -14.94 -21.37
N ALA A 284 -1.67 -14.99 -22.31
CA ALA A 284 -3.05 -15.38 -22.07
C ALA A 284 -3.49 -16.30 -23.21
N TYR A 285 -4.16 -17.40 -22.88
CA TYR A 285 -4.68 -18.38 -23.84
C TYR A 285 -6.06 -18.86 -23.42
N LEU A 286 -6.96 -19.06 -24.36
CA LEU A 286 -8.28 -19.64 -24.17
C LEU A 286 -8.29 -21.02 -24.83
N LEU A 287 -8.19 -22.06 -24.00
CA LEU A 287 -8.32 -23.42 -24.47
C LEU A 287 -9.71 -23.94 -24.10
N GLU A 288 -10.52 -24.24 -25.12
CA GLU A 288 -11.93 -24.62 -24.97
C GLU A 288 -12.69 -23.54 -24.20
N ASN A 289 -12.95 -23.76 -22.91
CA ASN A 289 -13.59 -22.80 -22.00
C ASN A 289 -12.74 -22.53 -20.75
N THR A 290 -11.43 -22.75 -20.82
CA THR A 290 -10.49 -22.41 -19.76
C THR A 290 -9.58 -21.28 -20.24
N LEU A 291 -9.70 -20.12 -19.59
CA LEU A 291 -8.77 -19.01 -19.79
C LEU A 291 -7.57 -19.20 -18.85
N ARG A 292 -6.38 -19.30 -19.44
CA ARG A 292 -5.10 -19.39 -18.76
C ARG A 292 -4.37 -18.06 -18.89
N ILE A 293 -4.03 -17.43 -17.77
CA ILE A 293 -3.24 -16.20 -17.72
C ILE A 293 -1.96 -16.49 -16.94
N ARG A 294 -0.82 -16.23 -17.54
CA ARG A 294 0.49 -16.24 -16.87
C ARG A 294 0.97 -14.82 -16.67
N LEU A 295 1.41 -14.50 -15.45
CA LEU A 295 1.92 -13.17 -15.13
C LEU A 295 3.20 -13.21 -14.29
N ARG A 296 3.98 -12.13 -14.40
CA ARG A 296 5.10 -11.79 -13.53
C ARG A 296 4.70 -10.61 -12.66
N SER A 297 4.95 -10.69 -11.36
CA SER A 297 4.54 -9.65 -10.40
C SER A 297 5.28 -9.80 -9.08
N ASP A 298 5.68 -8.67 -8.50
CA ASP A 298 6.21 -8.58 -7.13
C ASP A 298 5.13 -8.27 -6.09
N ALA A 299 3.88 -8.10 -6.53
CA ALA A 299 2.74 -7.84 -5.68
C ALA A 299 2.34 -9.10 -4.87
N GLN A 300 1.59 -8.89 -3.78
CA GLN A 300 0.90 -10.01 -3.15
C GLN A 300 -0.13 -10.59 -4.12
N HIS A 301 0.09 -11.82 -4.62
CA HIS A 301 -0.71 -12.49 -5.67
C HIS A 301 -2.23 -12.28 -5.59
N CYS A 302 -2.82 -12.27 -4.38
CA CYS A 302 -4.25 -12.04 -4.19
C CYS A 302 -4.76 -10.71 -4.77
N ILE A 303 -3.92 -9.67 -4.85
CA ILE A 303 -4.28 -8.35 -5.38
C ILE A 303 -4.46 -8.42 -6.91
N PRO A 304 -3.42 -8.70 -7.72
CA PRO A 304 -3.58 -8.90 -9.17
C PRO A 304 -4.61 -9.98 -9.52
N THR A 305 -4.72 -11.07 -8.75
CA THR A 305 -5.78 -12.07 -8.94
C THR A 305 -7.18 -11.47 -8.76
N GLY A 306 -7.38 -10.62 -7.77
CA GLY A 306 -8.64 -9.90 -7.54
C GLY A 306 -9.00 -8.97 -8.70
N ILE A 307 -8.03 -8.17 -9.17
CA ILE A 307 -8.20 -7.28 -10.32
C ILE A 307 -8.58 -8.08 -11.58
N LEU A 308 -7.84 -9.14 -11.91
CA LEU A 308 -8.12 -9.95 -13.10
C LEU A 308 -9.45 -10.68 -13.02
N THR A 309 -9.86 -11.12 -11.82
CA THR A 309 -11.19 -11.69 -11.60
C THR A 309 -12.30 -10.67 -11.91
N ALA A 310 -12.13 -9.43 -11.47
CA ALA A 310 -13.08 -8.35 -11.75
C ALA A 310 -13.08 -7.95 -13.24
N CYS A 311 -11.91 -7.87 -13.88
CA CYS A 311 -11.79 -7.64 -15.32
C CYS A 311 -12.53 -8.71 -16.13
N LEU A 312 -12.34 -9.99 -15.80
CA LEU A 312 -13.05 -11.08 -16.44
C LEU A 312 -14.57 -10.94 -16.28
N GLN A 313 -15.02 -10.67 -15.05
CA GLN A 313 -16.45 -10.53 -14.75
C GLN A 313 -17.06 -9.34 -15.49
N ARG A 314 -16.37 -8.20 -15.57
CA ARG A 314 -16.86 -7.02 -16.30
C ARG A 314 -16.86 -7.23 -17.82
N GLY A 315 -15.78 -7.78 -18.38
CA GLY A 315 -15.67 -7.92 -19.83
C GLY A 315 -16.50 -9.06 -20.42
N THR A 316 -16.81 -10.11 -19.64
CA THR A 316 -17.50 -11.30 -20.15
C THR A 316 -18.85 -11.61 -19.49
N ALA A 317 -19.23 -10.86 -18.44
CA ALA A 317 -20.36 -11.16 -17.56
C ALA A 317 -20.29 -12.54 -16.87
N LYS A 318 -19.16 -13.25 -16.94
CA LYS A 318 -18.95 -14.55 -16.30
C LYS A 318 -18.24 -14.40 -14.97
N ARG A 319 -18.80 -15.00 -13.91
CA ARG A 319 -18.16 -15.06 -12.60
C ARG A 319 -17.39 -16.37 -12.47
N ALA A 320 -16.06 -16.29 -12.41
CA ALA A 320 -15.20 -17.45 -12.23
C ALA A 320 -14.12 -17.15 -11.20
N SER A 321 -13.87 -18.08 -10.28
CA SER A 321 -12.71 -18.03 -9.39
C SER A 321 -11.57 -18.83 -10.01
N PRO A 322 -10.37 -18.25 -10.17
CA PRO A 322 -9.28 -18.96 -10.79
C PRO A 322 -8.67 -20.00 -9.84
N LYS A 323 -8.15 -21.10 -10.40
CA LYS A 323 -7.13 -21.91 -9.73
C LYS A 323 -5.78 -21.22 -9.93
N GLU A 324 -5.00 -21.10 -8.85
CA GLU A 324 -3.71 -20.42 -8.85
C GLU A 324 -2.56 -21.42 -8.77
N THR A 325 -1.53 -21.24 -9.59
CA THR A 325 -0.25 -21.97 -9.49
C THR A 325 0.89 -20.98 -9.44
N ARG A 326 1.80 -21.12 -8.47
CA ARG A 326 2.88 -20.15 -8.21
C ARG A 326 4.22 -20.64 -8.75
N PHE A 327 5.06 -19.68 -9.16
CA PHE A 327 6.43 -19.90 -9.60
C PHE A 327 7.33 -18.79 -9.04
N ASP A 328 8.64 -18.95 -9.14
CA ASP A 328 9.59 -18.01 -8.50
C ASP A 328 9.46 -16.56 -8.97
N SER A 329 9.04 -16.34 -10.23
CA SER A 329 8.92 -15.02 -10.84
C SER A 329 7.49 -14.50 -10.99
N GLY A 330 6.49 -15.24 -10.51
CA GLY A 330 5.08 -14.87 -10.68
C GLY A 330 4.11 -16.02 -10.46
N PHE A 331 2.98 -15.99 -11.15
CA PHE A 331 1.95 -17.02 -11.00
C PHE A 331 1.07 -17.15 -12.24
N GLU A 332 0.32 -18.25 -12.27
CA GLU A 332 -0.64 -18.59 -13.31
C GLU A 332 -2.04 -18.73 -12.73
N LEU A 333 -3.00 -18.20 -13.47
CA LEU A 333 -4.42 -18.26 -13.16
C LEU A 333 -5.16 -19.05 -14.24
N LEU A 334 -5.95 -20.02 -13.79
CA LEU A 334 -6.82 -20.83 -14.64
C LEU A 334 -8.28 -20.55 -14.29
N PHE A 335 -8.97 -19.82 -15.17
CA PHE A 335 -10.39 -19.50 -15.04
C PHE A 335 -11.21 -20.49 -15.86
N ASN A 336 -12.09 -21.25 -15.19
CA ASN A 336 -13.09 -22.07 -15.87
C ASN A 336 -14.31 -21.21 -16.21
N LEU A 337 -14.59 -21.01 -17.49
CA LEU A 337 -15.65 -20.14 -18.00
C LEU A 337 -17.00 -20.85 -18.20
N ASN A 338 -17.11 -22.12 -17.79
CA ASN A 338 -18.36 -22.89 -17.81
C ASN A 338 -19.23 -22.70 -16.57
N GLY A 339 -18.68 -22.12 -15.50
CA GLY A 339 -19.32 -22.15 -14.18
C GLY A 339 -19.06 -23.47 -13.48
#